data_AF-A0A8J6KVE0-F1
#
_entry.id   AF-A0A8J6KVE0-F1
#
_cell.length_a   1.000
_cell.length_b   1.000
_cell.length_c   1.000
_cell.angle_alpha   90.00
_cell.angle_beta   90.00
_cell.angle_gamma   90.00
#
_symmetry.space_group_name_H-M   'P 1'
#
loop_
_entity.id
_entity.type
_entity.pdbx_description
1 polymer ?
#
loop_
_entity_poly.entity_id
_entity_poly.type
_entity_poly.pdbx_seq_one_letter_code
_entity_poly.pdbx_strand_id
1 'polypeptide(L)'
;MGISRDNWHKRHKTQGKRKPYHKKRKYELGRPAANRSLTSASNNELVRTKTLVKNCIVLIDSTQYRQWYESHYACTAWPQEGGQADS
;
A
#
# COMPACT_ATOMS: atom_id res chain seq x y z
N MET A 1 26.46 -5.75 6.82
CA MET A 1 26.32 -4.31 7.16
C MET A 1 25.26 -3.72 6.25
N GLY A 2 24.05 -3.44 6.74
CA GLY A 2 22.91 -3.03 5.92
C GLY A 2 22.37 -1.64 6.25
N ILE A 3 21.15 -1.36 5.77
CA ILE A 3 20.33 -0.23 6.19
C ILE A 3 20.12 -0.33 7.71
N SER A 4 20.26 0.79 8.41
CA SER A 4 20.15 0.86 9.88
C SER A 4 19.08 1.89 10.25
N ARG A 5 18.31 1.62 11.30
CA ARG A 5 17.24 2.49 11.82
C ARG A 5 17.72 3.39 12.97
N ASP A 6 19.02 3.40 13.25
CA ASP A 6 19.63 4.25 14.26
C ASP A 6 19.49 5.73 13.88
N ASN A 7 19.38 6.61 14.87
CA ASN A 7 19.32 8.06 14.61
C ASN A 7 20.70 8.72 14.73
N TRP A 8 21.75 7.92 14.94
CA TRP A 8 23.06 8.41 15.29
C TRP A 8 23.79 9.10 14.14
N HIS A 9 23.44 8.70 12.91
CA HIS A 9 23.89 9.36 11.70
C HIS A 9 23.14 10.68 11.39
N LYS A 10 22.02 10.99 12.08
CA LYS A 10 21.26 12.24 11.89
C LYS A 10 21.86 13.38 12.71
N ARG A 11 21.72 14.62 12.23
CA ARG A 11 22.14 15.83 12.96
C ARG A 11 21.28 16.08 14.21
N HIS A 12 21.79 16.87 15.14
CA HIS A 12 20.98 17.43 16.23
C HIS A 12 19.96 18.43 15.67
N LYS A 13 18.93 18.76 16.47
CA LYS A 13 17.97 19.83 16.12
C LYS A 13 18.67 21.18 15.93
N THR A 14 19.76 21.40 16.65
CA THR A 14 20.69 22.55 16.52
C THR A 14 21.64 22.44 15.32
N GLN A 15 21.43 21.49 14.40
CA GLN A 15 22.26 21.19 13.22
C GLN A 15 23.70 20.73 13.46
N GLY A 16 24.14 20.65 14.73
CA GLY A 16 25.41 20.06 15.11
C GLY A 16 25.53 18.58 14.74
N LYS A 17 26.76 18.12 14.46
CA LYS A 17 27.07 16.73 14.10
C LYS A 17 27.10 15.84 15.36
N ARG A 18 26.47 14.67 15.30
CA ARG A 18 26.55 13.62 16.34
C ARG A 18 27.81 12.76 16.19
N LYS A 19 28.44 12.36 17.30
CA LYS A 19 29.66 11.49 17.31
C LYS A 19 29.29 10.01 17.51
N PRO A 20 29.44 9.11 16.52
CA PRO A 20 29.11 7.68 16.62
C PRO A 20 29.66 6.99 17.87
N TYR A 21 28.77 6.51 18.75
CA TYR A 21 29.18 5.80 19.98
C TYR A 21 29.41 4.31 19.78
N HIS A 22 28.73 3.69 18.81
CA HIS A 22 28.88 2.27 18.55
C HIS A 22 28.77 1.98 17.05
N LYS A 23 29.26 0.80 16.66
CA LYS A 23 29.07 0.24 15.32
C LYS A 23 27.61 -0.21 15.15
N LYS A 24 27.17 -0.38 13.90
CA LYS A 24 25.80 -0.85 13.58
C LYS A 24 25.49 -2.17 14.29
N ARG A 25 24.31 -2.27 14.90
CA ARG A 25 23.87 -3.41 15.72
C ARG A 25 22.78 -4.21 15.02
N LYS A 26 22.70 -5.53 15.30
CA LYS A 26 21.74 -6.44 14.63
C LYS A 26 20.27 -6.07 14.91
N TYR A 27 19.97 -5.58 16.11
CA TYR A 27 18.60 -5.22 16.52
C TYR A 27 18.07 -3.92 15.89
N GLU A 28 18.93 -3.10 15.27
CA GLU A 28 18.55 -1.85 14.56
C GLU A 28 18.54 -2.01 13.04
N LEU A 29 18.74 -3.21 12.50
CA LEU A 29 18.80 -3.44 11.06
C LEU A 29 17.44 -3.17 10.39
N GLY A 30 17.46 -2.36 9.34
CA GLY A 30 16.36 -2.18 8.40
C GLY A 30 16.34 -3.28 7.35
N ARG A 31 15.21 -3.39 6.65
CA ARG A 31 15.01 -4.29 5.51
C ARG A 31 14.62 -3.45 4.27
N PRO A 32 14.97 -3.91 3.05
CA PRO A 32 14.49 -3.24 1.84
C PRO A 32 12.96 -3.26 1.77
N ALA A 33 12.40 -2.23 1.13
CA ALA A 33 10.96 -2.14 0.91
C ALA A 33 10.50 -3.25 -0.05
N ALA A 34 9.31 -3.80 0.19
CA ALA A 34 8.78 -4.93 -0.59
C ALA A 34 8.17 -4.52 -1.93
N ASN A 35 7.81 -3.23 -2.12
CA ASN A 35 7.24 -2.67 -3.35
C ASN A 35 6.19 -3.59 -4.01
N ARG A 36 5.17 -4.04 -3.25
CA ARG A 36 4.06 -4.85 -3.78
C ARG A 36 3.19 -4.00 -4.72
N SER A 37 2.32 -4.56 -5.56
CA SER A 37 1.70 -3.86 -6.71
C SER A 37 0.24 -3.35 -6.55
N LEU A 38 0.00 -2.02 -6.60
CA LEU A 38 -1.18 -1.11 -6.83
C LEU A 38 -1.43 0.07 -5.83
N THR A 39 -1.23 1.34 -6.26
CA THR A 39 -1.52 2.71 -5.70
C THR A 39 -1.20 3.14 -4.23
N SER A 40 -0.82 4.41 -4.03
CA SER A 40 -0.72 5.06 -2.72
C SER A 40 -0.97 6.56 -2.86
N ALA A 41 -1.68 7.20 -1.93
CA ALA A 41 -1.97 8.64 -1.97
C ALA A 41 -0.72 9.53 -1.72
N SER A 42 0.37 8.96 -1.22
CA SER A 42 1.55 9.70 -0.78
C SER A 42 2.55 10.05 -1.89
N ASN A 43 2.57 9.32 -3.01
CA ASN A 43 3.51 9.56 -4.10
C ASN A 43 2.94 9.07 -5.44
N ASN A 44 2.95 9.94 -6.46
CA ASN A 44 2.41 9.66 -7.79
C ASN A 44 3.19 8.60 -8.57
N GLU A 45 4.49 8.39 -8.29
CA GLU A 45 5.26 7.31 -8.94
C GLU A 45 4.72 5.92 -8.58
N LEU A 46 4.13 5.78 -7.38
CA LEU A 46 3.56 4.53 -6.91
C LEU A 46 2.21 4.21 -7.57
N VAL A 47 1.52 5.22 -8.11
CA VAL A 47 0.32 5.05 -8.94
C VAL A 47 0.72 4.58 -10.34
N ARG A 48 1.76 5.18 -10.93
CA ARG A 48 2.26 4.86 -12.28
C ARG A 48 2.78 3.42 -12.39
N THR A 49 3.52 2.99 -11.38
CA THR A 49 4.11 1.64 -11.32
C THR A 49 3.14 0.60 -10.79
N LYS A 50 1.91 1.00 -10.45
CA LYS A 50 0.92 0.17 -9.76
C LYS A 50 1.59 -0.51 -8.57
N THR A 51 1.93 0.22 -7.48
CA THR A 51 2.48 -0.30 -6.19
C THR A 51 1.57 -0.14 -4.94
N LEU A 52 1.26 -1.25 -4.25
CA LEU A 52 0.34 -1.48 -3.12
C LEU A 52 1.01 -1.11 -1.82
N VAL A 53 0.46 -0.06 -1.24
CA VAL A 53 0.78 0.43 0.08
C VAL A 53 -0.50 0.47 0.90
N LYS A 54 -0.38 0.44 2.23
CA LYS A 54 -1.51 0.66 3.13
C LYS A 54 -2.23 1.97 2.74
N ASN A 55 -3.56 1.97 2.78
CA ASN A 55 -4.42 3.13 2.40
C ASN A 55 -4.39 3.49 0.90
N CYS A 56 -4.03 2.55 0.04
CA CYS A 56 -4.24 2.64 -1.40
C CYS A 56 -5.72 2.78 -1.79
N ILE A 57 -6.04 3.66 -2.74
CA ILE A 57 -7.34 3.67 -3.43
C ILE A 57 -7.22 2.79 -4.68
N VAL A 58 -8.04 1.75 -4.76
CA VAL A 58 -8.07 0.76 -5.85
C VAL A 58 -9.47 0.61 -6.43
N LEU A 59 -9.54 0.25 -7.70
CA LEU A 59 -10.74 -0.33 -8.29
C LEU A 59 -10.74 -1.84 -8.02
N ILE A 60 -11.85 -2.35 -7.50
CA ILE A 60 -12.05 -3.78 -7.22
C ILE A 60 -13.25 -4.24 -8.03
N ASP A 61 -13.24 -5.49 -8.46
CA ASP A 61 -14.41 -6.12 -9.05
C ASP A 61 -15.57 -6.17 -8.04
N SER A 62 -16.74 -5.65 -8.44
CA SER A 62 -17.94 -5.58 -7.60
C SER A 62 -18.88 -6.77 -7.78
N THR A 63 -18.63 -7.66 -8.75
CA THR A 63 -19.52 -8.76 -9.14
C THR A 63 -19.88 -9.70 -7.99
N GLN A 64 -18.89 -10.07 -7.17
CA GLN A 64 -19.08 -10.99 -6.05
C GLN A 64 -19.97 -10.38 -4.96
N TYR A 65 -19.85 -9.08 -4.72
CA TYR A 65 -20.69 -8.37 -3.75
C TYR A 65 -22.12 -8.20 -4.26
N ARG A 66 -22.30 -8.03 -5.57
CA ARG A 66 -23.62 -7.99 -6.21
C ARG A 66 -24.36 -9.31 -6.06
N GLN A 67 -23.71 -10.44 -6.41
CA GLN A 67 -24.30 -11.77 -6.28
C GLN A 67 -24.69 -12.09 -4.83
N TRP A 68 -23.81 -11.76 -3.89
CA TRP A 68 -24.09 -11.92 -2.47
C TRP A 68 -25.33 -11.11 -2.04
N TYR A 69 -25.44 -9.85 -2.46
CA TYR A 69 -26.57 -8.98 -2.14
C TYR A 69 -27.91 -9.53 -2.69
N GLU A 70 -27.90 -9.98 -3.96
CA GLU A 70 -29.06 -10.59 -4.61
C GLU A 70 -29.51 -11.87 -3.89
N SER A 71 -28.56 -12.70 -3.42
CA SER A 71 -28.86 -13.92 -2.66
C SER A 71 -29.40 -13.67 -1.25
N HIS A 72 -28.98 -12.57 -0.61
CA HIS A 72 -29.36 -12.26 0.77
C HIS A 72 -30.68 -11.51 0.90
N TYR A 73 -30.99 -10.64 -0.06
CA TYR A 73 -32.17 -9.78 -0.01
C TYR A 73 -33.20 -10.09 -1.10
N ALA A 74 -32.95 -11.10 -1.96
CA ALA A 74 -33.84 -11.53 -3.04
C ALA A 74 -34.34 -10.39 -3.95
N CYS A 75 -33.53 -9.33 -4.09
CA CYS A 75 -33.90 -8.10 -4.77
C CYS A 75 -32.86 -7.78 -5.85
N THR A 76 -33.28 -7.73 -7.11
CA THR A 76 -32.43 -7.35 -8.23
C THR A 76 -32.25 -5.83 -8.22
N ALA A 77 -31.15 -5.36 -7.63
CA ALA A 77 -31.00 -3.93 -7.36
C ALA A 77 -30.79 -3.07 -8.62
N TRP A 78 -30.10 -3.53 -9.68
CA TRP A 78 -29.75 -2.69 -10.84
C TRP A 78 -30.14 -3.24 -12.23
N PRO A 79 -30.68 -2.38 -13.13
CA PRO A 79 -30.85 -2.71 -14.55
C PRO A 79 -29.50 -2.97 -15.23
N GLN A 80 -29.42 -4.04 -16.02
CA GLN A 80 -28.27 -4.32 -16.90
C GLN A 80 -28.39 -3.44 -18.14
N GLU A 81 -27.62 -2.35 -18.24
CA GLU A 81 -27.40 -1.70 -19.54
C GLU A 81 -26.27 -2.43 -20.27
N GLY A 82 -26.63 -3.25 -21.27
CA GLY A 82 -25.73 -3.68 -22.34
C GLY A 82 -25.24 -5.14 -22.36
N GLY A 83 -26.04 -6.13 -21.93
CA GLY A 83 -25.71 -7.56 -22.08
C GLY A 83 -26.64 -8.28 -23.05
N GLN A 84 -26.11 -8.74 -24.19
CA GLN A 84 -26.75 -9.63 -25.15
C GLN A 84 -27.35 -10.85 -24.42
N ALA A 85 -28.65 -11.10 -24.61
CA ALA A 85 -29.33 -12.26 -24.05
C ALA A 85 -28.84 -13.52 -24.78
N ASP A 86 -28.05 -14.35 -24.09
CA ASP A 86 -27.73 -15.69 -24.55
C ASP A 86 -28.76 -16.68 -24.00
N SER A 87 -29.43 -17.33 -24.95
CA SER A 87 -30.40 -18.46 -24.88
C SER A 87 -31.87 -18.11 -24.62
#